data_AF-A0A848KSG3-F1
#
_entry.id   AF-A0A848KSG3-F1
#
_cell.length_a   1.000
_cell.length_b   1.000
_cell.length_c   1.000
_cell.angle_alpha   90.00
_cell.angle_beta   90.00
_cell.angle_gamma   90.00
#
_symmetry.space_group_name_H-M   'P 1'
#
loop_
_entity.id
_entity.type
_entity.pdbx_description
1 polymer ?
#
loop_
_entity_poly.entity_id
_entity_poly.type
_entity_poly.pdbx_seq_one_letter_code
_entity_poly.pdbx_strand_id
1 'polypeptide(L)'
;MTIWRLATRVLDSARLLRGLTGRHQSERGLQPGEATIVIGKNKKPVGVFCDAGGRLHAVTAICTHLDWELEFDPGSQAWACPRHGARFATDGAVLSGPARIPLTVTAIPEQLRETRSPRPSAG
;
A
#
# COMPACT_ATOMS: atom_id res chain seq x y z
N MET A 1 19.37 49.62 -25.17
CA MET A 1 18.87 48.22 -25.08
C MET A 1 18.99 47.81 -23.63
N THR A 2 17.90 47.93 -22.87
CA THR A 2 17.95 48.03 -21.39
C THR A 2 17.66 46.68 -20.75
N ILE A 3 18.57 46.27 -19.86
CA ILE A 3 18.45 45.13 -18.96
C ILE A 3 17.43 45.49 -17.87
N TRP A 4 16.42 44.65 -17.62
CA TRP A 4 15.58 44.71 -16.41
C TRP A 4 15.36 43.31 -15.81
N ARG A 5 15.11 43.33 -14.50
CA ARG A 5 15.41 42.32 -13.48
C ARG A 5 14.35 41.21 -13.33
N LEU A 6 14.79 40.16 -12.60
CA LEU A 6 14.07 39.01 -12.04
C LEU A 6 12.63 39.24 -11.57
N ALA A 7 11.78 38.22 -11.76
CA ALA A 7 10.69 37.89 -10.83
C ALA A 7 10.45 36.38 -10.79
N THR A 8 10.37 35.89 -9.55
CA THR A 8 10.24 34.51 -9.08
C THR A 8 8.76 34.07 -9.04
N ARG A 9 8.55 32.74 -8.84
CA ARG A 9 7.31 31.98 -8.54
C ARG A 9 6.55 31.52 -9.79
N VAL A 10 6.57 30.22 -10.14
CA VAL A 10 5.87 29.07 -9.53
C VAL A 10 4.37 29.32 -9.44
N LEU A 11 3.61 28.48 -10.15
CA LEU A 11 2.22 28.00 -9.99
C LEU A 11 1.68 27.70 -11.41
N ASP A 12 0.92 26.65 -11.70
CA ASP A 12 0.56 25.43 -10.98
C ASP A 12 -0.09 24.55 -12.06
N SER A 13 0.66 23.59 -12.60
CA SER A 13 0.16 22.70 -13.66
C SER A 13 -0.66 21.60 -13.00
N ALA A 14 -1.91 21.90 -12.70
CA ALA A 14 -2.92 21.00 -12.16
C ALA A 14 -3.06 19.72 -13.01
N ARG A 15 -2.23 18.72 -12.71
CA ARG A 15 -2.33 17.33 -13.20
C ARG A 15 -1.45 16.36 -12.39
N LEU A 16 -1.47 16.48 -11.07
CA LEU A 16 -0.58 15.71 -10.18
C LEU A 16 -1.26 15.25 -8.88
N LEU A 17 -2.48 14.71 -8.96
CA LEU A 17 -3.18 14.14 -7.79
C LEU A 17 -3.88 12.80 -8.10
N ARG A 18 -3.12 11.82 -8.57
CA ARG A 18 -3.42 10.39 -8.37
C ARG A 18 -2.08 9.65 -8.31
N GLY A 19 -1.62 9.32 -7.10
CA GLY A 19 -0.38 8.56 -6.95
C GLY A 19 0.42 8.75 -5.65
N LEU A 20 -0.20 9.14 -4.53
CA LEU A 20 0.51 9.25 -3.23
C LEU A 20 -0.28 8.71 -2.04
N THR A 21 -1.14 7.71 -2.23
CA THR A 21 -1.67 6.93 -1.11
C THR A 21 -0.99 5.57 -1.12
N GLY A 22 0.06 5.39 -0.31
CA GLY A 22 0.66 4.06 -0.18
C GLY A 22 2.05 3.95 0.45
N ARG A 23 2.67 5.02 0.92
CA ARG A 23 3.89 4.92 1.76
C ARG A 23 3.82 5.89 2.92
N HIS A 24 2.89 5.66 3.84
CA HIS A 24 2.92 6.30 5.14
C HIS A 24 3.24 5.22 6.18
N GLN A 25 4.49 5.15 6.62
CA GLN A 25 4.80 4.45 7.86
C GLN A 25 4.33 5.36 8.99
N SER A 26 3.05 5.29 9.35
CA SER A 26 2.59 5.94 10.57
C SER A 26 3.23 5.22 11.77
N GLU A 27 3.73 6.00 12.73
CA GLU A 27 4.20 5.48 14.03
C GLU A 27 3.08 4.76 14.80
N ARG A 28 1.82 4.99 14.40
CA ARG A 28 0.64 4.24 14.83
C ARG A 28 0.38 3.09 13.86
N GLY A 29 0.12 1.90 14.41
CA GLY A 29 -0.30 0.74 13.63
C GLY A 29 -1.57 1.00 12.80
N LEU A 30 -1.77 0.18 11.76
CA LEU A 30 -2.91 0.28 10.83
C LEU A 30 -4.24 0.23 11.58
N GLN A 31 -5.11 1.19 11.29
CA GLN A 31 -6.50 1.20 11.77
C GLN A 31 -7.35 0.19 10.98
N PRO A 32 -8.48 -0.28 11.54
CA PRO A 32 -9.44 -1.10 10.80
C PRO A 32 -9.82 -0.49 9.45
N GLY A 33 -9.74 -1.28 8.39
CA GLY A 33 -9.99 -0.85 7.00
C GLY A 33 -8.78 -0.26 6.28
N GLU A 34 -7.66 0.01 6.97
CA GLU A 34 -6.44 0.51 6.35
C GLU A 34 -5.57 -0.62 5.80
N ALA A 35 -4.76 -0.29 4.79
CA ALA A 35 -3.74 -1.17 4.25
C ALA A 35 -2.46 -0.41 3.95
N THR A 36 -1.36 -1.15 3.91
CA THR A 36 -0.06 -0.65 3.45
C THR A 36 0.70 -1.75 2.71
N ILE A 37 1.68 -1.36 1.91
CA ILE A 37 2.67 -2.27 1.35
C ILE A 37 4.01 -2.00 2.02
N VAL A 38 4.67 -3.06 2.48
CA VAL A 38 6.00 -3.00 3.09
C VAL A 38 6.94 -4.03 2.45
N ILE A 39 8.24 -3.83 2.64
CA ILE A 39 9.24 -4.82 2.21
C ILE A 39 9.40 -5.87 3.30
N GLY A 40 9.11 -7.13 2.95
CA GLY A 40 9.27 -8.28 3.85
C GLY A 40 10.70 -8.84 3.88
N LYS A 41 10.89 -9.90 4.68
CA LYS A 41 12.21 -10.54 4.96
C LYS A 41 13.04 -10.90 3.71
N ASN A 42 12.39 -11.23 2.61
CA ASN A 42 13.05 -11.65 1.35
C ASN A 42 13.15 -10.52 0.31
N LYS A 43 13.08 -9.26 0.74
CA LYS A 43 13.03 -8.07 -0.15
C LYS A 43 11.84 -8.09 -1.14
N LYS A 44 10.80 -8.88 -0.85
CA LYS A 44 9.57 -8.94 -1.64
C LYS A 44 8.51 -8.02 -1.00
N PRO A 45 7.71 -7.30 -1.80
CA PRO A 45 6.64 -6.47 -1.26
C PRO A 45 5.50 -7.34 -0.71
N VAL A 46 5.01 -6.94 0.45
CA VAL A 46 3.93 -7.59 1.20
C VAL A 46 2.84 -6.57 1.44
N GLY A 47 1.63 -6.88 0.99
CA GLY A 47 0.44 -6.11 1.25
C GLY A 47 -0.15 -6.54 2.59
N VAL A 48 -0.38 -5.58 3.47
CA VAL A 48 -0.95 -5.83 4.80
C VAL A 48 -2.22 -5.00 4.95
N PHE A 49 -3.33 -5.66 5.26
CA PHE A 49 -4.63 -5.06 5.49
C PHE A 49 -5.09 -5.32 6.93
N CYS A 50 -5.69 -4.32 7.58
CA CYS A 50 -6.29 -4.45 8.90
C CYS A 50 -7.82 -4.60 8.73
N ASP A 51 -8.39 -5.74 9.15
CA ASP A 51 -9.83 -5.93 9.06
C ASP A 51 -10.62 -5.13 10.10
N ALA A 52 -11.96 -5.20 10.00
CA ALA A 52 -12.86 -4.51 10.92
C ALA A 52 -12.67 -4.93 12.39
N GLY A 53 -12.18 -6.14 12.65
CA GLY A 53 -11.85 -6.64 13.98
C GLY A 53 -10.44 -6.28 14.45
N GLY A 54 -9.70 -5.49 13.67
CA GLY A 54 -8.31 -5.12 13.96
C GLY A 54 -7.30 -6.25 13.72
N ARG A 55 -7.67 -7.32 13.01
CA ARG A 55 -6.73 -8.40 12.66
C ARG A 55 -6.01 -8.03 11.37
N LEU A 56 -4.70 -8.30 11.34
CA LEU A 56 -3.90 -8.07 10.15
C LEU A 56 -3.93 -9.30 9.25
N HIS A 57 -4.09 -9.05 7.96
CA HIS A 57 -3.99 -10.01 6.88
C HIS A 57 -2.80 -9.62 6.03
N ALA A 58 -1.90 -10.55 5.72
CA ALA A 58 -0.74 -10.27 4.87
C ALA A 58 -0.66 -11.22 3.68
N VAL A 59 -0.47 -10.64 2.51
CA VAL A 59 -0.33 -11.35 1.23
C VAL A 59 0.85 -10.81 0.45
N THR A 60 1.35 -11.57 -0.52
CA THR A 60 2.30 -11.04 -1.50
C THR A 60 1.66 -9.89 -2.27
N ALA A 61 2.28 -8.71 -2.30
CA ALA A 61 1.81 -7.58 -3.10
C ALA A 61 2.35 -7.64 -4.55
N ILE A 62 2.44 -8.85 -5.11
CA ILE A 62 2.91 -9.10 -6.47
C ILE A 62 1.77 -9.78 -7.23
N CYS A 63 1.36 -9.18 -8.34
CA CYS A 63 0.32 -9.69 -9.21
C CYS A 63 0.74 -11.03 -9.82
N THR A 64 -0.05 -12.07 -9.59
CA THR A 64 0.19 -13.42 -10.14
C THR A 64 -0.01 -13.54 -11.65
N HIS A 65 -0.37 -12.44 -12.33
CA HIS A 65 -0.42 -12.41 -13.79
C HIS A 65 0.98 -12.28 -14.40
N LEU A 66 1.70 -11.20 -14.10
CA LEU A 66 3.00 -10.85 -14.72
C LEU A 66 3.92 -10.10 -13.73
N ASP A 67 3.84 -10.45 -12.45
CA ASP A 67 4.74 -10.02 -11.38
C ASP A 67 4.89 -8.49 -11.16
N TRP A 68 3.84 -7.73 -11.43
CA TRP A 68 3.79 -6.31 -11.10
C TRP A 68 3.34 -6.07 -9.66
N GLU A 69 3.92 -5.08 -9.00
CA GLU A 69 3.47 -4.66 -7.66
C GLU A 69 2.00 -4.21 -7.70
N LEU A 70 1.25 -4.61 -6.68
CA LEU A 70 -0.16 -4.23 -6.50
C LEU A 70 -0.28 -2.89 -5.78
N GLU A 71 -1.45 -2.28 -5.87
CA GLU A 71 -1.86 -1.13 -5.05
C GLU A 71 -3.10 -1.50 -4.24
N PHE A 72 -3.37 -0.82 -3.13
CA PHE A 72 -4.62 -0.98 -2.40
C PHE A 72 -5.66 0.02 -2.88
N ASP A 73 -6.85 -0.46 -3.25
CA ASP A 73 -8.02 0.36 -3.54
C ASP A 73 -8.92 0.43 -2.29
N PRO A 74 -8.89 1.53 -1.53
CA PRO A 74 -9.67 1.65 -0.28
C PRO A 74 -11.17 1.72 -0.53
N GLY A 75 -11.61 2.18 -1.71
CA GLY A 75 -13.05 2.29 -2.02
C GLY A 75 -13.72 0.93 -2.18
N SER A 76 -12.95 -0.09 -2.52
CA SER A 76 -13.44 -1.46 -2.71
C SER A 76 -12.78 -2.49 -1.80
N GLN A 77 -11.88 -2.05 -0.92
CA GLN A 77 -11.07 -2.89 -0.04
C GLN A 77 -10.44 -4.08 -0.77
N ALA A 78 -9.73 -3.79 -1.85
CA ALA A 78 -9.13 -4.80 -2.72
C ALA A 78 -7.70 -4.42 -3.12
N TRP A 79 -6.88 -5.43 -3.37
CA TRP A 79 -5.59 -5.24 -4.04
C TRP A 79 -5.82 -5.19 -5.54
N ALA A 80 -5.31 -4.16 -6.22
CA ALA A 80 -5.48 -3.93 -7.64
C ALA A 80 -4.13 -3.84 -8.35
N CYS A 81 -3.99 -4.53 -9.48
CA CYS A 81 -2.83 -4.38 -10.34
C CYS A 81 -3.04 -3.20 -11.29
N PRO A 82 -2.26 -2.11 -11.20
CA PRO A 82 -2.47 -0.91 -12.00
C PRO A 82 -2.18 -1.10 -13.50
N ARG A 83 -1.56 -2.23 -13.88
CA ARG A 83 -1.17 -2.49 -15.26
C ARG A 83 -2.29 -3.04 -16.13
N HIS A 84 -2.98 -4.05 -15.62
CA HIS A 84 -3.95 -4.82 -16.41
C HIS A 84 -5.28 -5.03 -15.68
N GLY A 85 -5.45 -4.46 -14.48
CA GLY A 85 -6.73 -4.45 -13.77
C GLY A 85 -7.08 -5.76 -13.05
N ALA A 86 -6.14 -6.67 -12.84
CA ALA A 86 -6.36 -7.82 -11.96
C ALA A 86 -6.67 -7.33 -10.54
N ARG A 87 -7.69 -7.91 -9.91
CA ARG A 87 -8.13 -7.54 -8.55
C ARG A 87 -8.18 -8.75 -7.65
N PHE A 88 -7.81 -8.54 -6.39
CA PHE A 88 -7.74 -9.56 -5.37
C PHE A 88 -8.38 -9.05 -4.08
N ALA A 89 -9.02 -9.94 -3.33
CA ALA A 89 -9.53 -9.66 -2.00
C ALA A 89 -8.36 -9.47 -1.03
N THR A 90 -8.64 -8.91 0.15
CA THR A 90 -7.63 -8.65 1.19
C THR A 90 -6.96 -9.90 1.75
N ASP A 91 -7.62 -11.05 1.64
CA ASP A 91 -7.08 -12.38 1.96
C ASP A 91 -6.29 -13.05 0.81
N GLY A 92 -6.26 -12.41 -0.37
CA GLY A 92 -5.55 -12.87 -1.55
C GLY A 92 -6.40 -13.60 -2.59
N ALA A 93 -7.68 -13.86 -2.34
CA ALA A 93 -8.56 -14.50 -3.33
C ALA A 93 -8.70 -13.66 -4.60
N VAL A 94 -8.79 -14.28 -5.77
CA VAL A 94 -8.99 -13.57 -7.05
C VAL A 94 -10.42 -13.04 -7.11
N LEU A 95 -10.57 -11.73 -7.36
CA LEU A 95 -11.87 -11.09 -7.59
C LEU A 95 -12.13 -10.88 -9.08
N SER A 96 -11.13 -10.44 -9.84
CA SER A 96 -11.24 -10.24 -11.28
C SER A 96 -9.91 -10.42 -12.01
N GLY A 97 -10.01 -10.90 -13.25
CA GLY A 97 -8.87 -11.19 -14.12
C GLY A 97 -8.13 -9.93 -14.60
N PRO A 98 -6.98 -10.11 -15.28
CA PRO A 98 -6.53 -11.34 -15.95
C PRO A 98 -5.89 -12.43 -15.06
N ALA A 99 -5.51 -12.12 -13.82
CA ALA A 99 -4.96 -13.12 -12.90
C ALA A 99 -5.98 -14.22 -12.59
N ARG A 100 -5.50 -15.47 -12.45
CA ARG A 100 -6.33 -16.65 -12.10
C ARG A 100 -5.82 -17.41 -10.87
N ILE A 101 -4.69 -16.99 -10.32
CA ILE A 101 -4.04 -17.62 -9.17
C ILE A 101 -4.16 -16.64 -7.99
N PRO A 102 -4.64 -17.09 -6.82
CA PRO A 102 -4.67 -16.26 -5.62
C PRO A 102 -3.29 -15.75 -5.22
N LEU A 103 -3.24 -14.62 -4.51
CA LEU A 103 -2.02 -14.15 -3.88
C LEU A 103 -1.61 -15.14 -2.78
N THR A 104 -0.30 -15.26 -2.56
CA THR A 104 0.19 -16.13 -1.48
C THR A 104 0.03 -15.41 -0.15
N VAL A 105 -0.64 -16.05 0.80
CA VAL A 105 -0.71 -15.57 2.19
C VAL A 105 0.68 -15.68 2.83
N THR A 106 1.09 -14.64 3.53
CA THR A 106 2.41 -14.55 4.16
C THR A 106 2.29 -14.21 5.64
N ALA A 107 3.38 -14.39 6.38
CA ALA A 107 3.45 -13.91 7.76
C ALA A 107 3.43 -12.37 7.81
N ILE A 108 2.76 -11.80 8.82
CA ILE A 108 2.80 -10.35 9.07
C ILE A 108 4.27 -9.90 9.25
N PRO A 109 4.74 -8.90 8.49
CA PRO A 109 6.08 -8.32 8.64
C PRO A 109 6.35 -7.80 10.06
N GLU A 110 7.56 -8.00 10.57
CA GLU A 110 7.92 -7.69 11.95
C GLU A 110 7.69 -6.22 12.31
N GLN A 111 7.96 -5.31 11.37
CA GLN A 111 7.74 -3.86 11.55
C GLN A 111 6.30 -3.50 11.97
N LEU A 112 5.32 -4.31 11.52
CA LEU A 112 3.91 -4.11 11.83
C LEU A 112 3.45 -4.89 13.07
N ARG A 113 4.28 -5.80 13.58
CA ARG A 113 4.06 -6.46 14.88
C ARG A 113 4.52 -5.56 16.02
N GLU A 114 5.70 -4.97 15.87
CA GLU A 114 6.31 -4.09 16.87
C GLU A 114 5.46 -2.84 17.14
N THR A 115 4.87 -2.24 16.09
CA THR A 115 3.98 -1.07 16.21
C THR A 115 2.65 -1.36 16.91
N ARG A 116 2.26 -2.64 17.09
CA ARG A 116 1.10 -3.05 17.90
C ARG A 116 1.46 -3.38 19.35
N SER A 117 2.73 -3.57 19.66
CA SER A 117 3.13 -3.86 21.04
C SER A 117 2.94 -2.59 21.88
N PRO A 118 2.20 -2.62 23.01
CA PRO A 118 2.14 -1.49 23.91
C PRO A 118 3.57 -1.16 24.34
N ARG A 119 4.07 0.03 23.97
CA ARG A 119 5.37 0.49 24.43
C ARG A 119 5.30 0.53 25.96
N PRO A 120 6.23 -0.08 26.73
CA PRO A 120 6.20 0.04 28.18
C PRO A 120 6.26 1.53 28.52
N SER A 121 5.28 2.00 29.30
CA SER A 121 5.27 3.36 29.82
C SER A 121 6.54 3.54 30.65
N ALA A 122 7.43 4.44 30.22
CA ALA A 122 8.55 4.86 31.05
C ALA A 122 7.97 5.41 32.37
N GLY A 123 8.32 4.74 33.47
CA GLY A 123 7.96 5.17 34.82
C GLY A 123 8.80 6.34 35.31
#